data_AF-A0A7H0VA25-F1
#
_entry.id   AF-A0A7H0VA25-F1
#
_cell.length_a   1.000
_cell.length_b   1.000
_cell.length_c   1.000
_cell.angle_alpha   90.00
_cell.angle_beta   90.00
_cell.angle_gamma   90.00
#
_symmetry.space_group_name_H-M   'P 1'
#
loop_
_entity.id
_entity.type
_entity.pdbx_description
1 polymer ?
#
loop_
_entity_poly.entity_id
_entity_poly.type
_entity_poly.pdbx_seq_one_letter_code
_entity_poly.pdbx_strand_id
1 'polypeptide(L)'
;MRLRNCIPLLFIGLLAACQNPAERKQVQAFDQYLASLDQLEIPFNCNSNPHFELKLKSQNFNPELHAKFKYQWATEPLGILFQDSTKVLVVDLVPGDIAMVPVFMSYDLKGNKLDSLNPWDKSGWDPWYQGVEYLTVTKGRTIEIVDTVNQWSEVHPNPGENPKEATETKTGKSQYFWLGNGHFKES
;
A
#
# COMPACT_ATOMS: atom_id res chain seq x y z
N MET A 1 72.92 0.35 19.74
CA MET A 1 71.71 0.42 20.57
C MET A 1 70.51 0.36 19.62
N ARG A 2 69.72 -0.73 19.67
CA ARG A 2 68.51 -0.93 18.85
C ARG A 2 67.37 -0.06 19.39
N LEU A 3 66.52 0.46 18.51
CA LEU A 3 65.06 0.42 18.65
C LEU A 3 64.41 0.71 17.30
N ARG A 4 63.73 -0.32 16.79
CA ARG A 4 62.78 -0.31 15.67
C ARG A 4 61.50 0.36 16.18
N ASN A 5 60.89 1.26 15.40
CA ASN A 5 59.51 1.66 15.64
C ASN A 5 58.63 1.29 14.43
N CYS A 6 57.63 0.49 14.77
CA CYS A 6 56.68 -0.17 13.89
C CYS A 6 55.65 0.80 13.31
N ILE A 7 55.28 0.52 12.07
CA ILE A 7 54.09 1.03 11.38
C ILE A 7 52.85 0.51 12.12
N PRO A 8 51.89 1.36 12.53
CA PRO A 8 50.60 0.86 12.97
C PRO A 8 49.84 0.35 11.74
N LEU A 9 49.64 -0.97 11.69
CA LEU A 9 48.76 -1.62 10.74
C LEU A 9 47.33 -1.10 10.92
N LEU A 10 46.77 -0.66 9.81
CA LEU A 10 45.38 -0.30 9.60
C LEU A 10 44.48 -1.51 9.95
N PHE A 11 43.81 -1.47 11.10
CA PHE A 11 42.70 -2.39 11.41
C PHE A 11 41.42 -1.84 10.78
N ILE A 12 41.25 -2.04 9.46
CA ILE A 12 39.92 -1.98 8.85
C ILE A 12 39.27 -3.33 9.15
N GLY A 13 38.59 -3.38 10.30
CA GLY A 13 37.76 -4.52 10.68
C GLY A 13 36.61 -4.68 9.68
N LEU A 14 36.68 -5.75 8.88
CA LEU A 14 35.55 -6.29 8.12
C LEU A 14 34.38 -6.59 9.08
N LEU A 15 33.38 -5.71 9.13
CA LEU A 15 32.05 -5.98 9.72
C LEU A 15 31.13 -6.69 8.70
N ALA A 16 31.67 -7.64 7.93
CA ALA A 16 30.95 -8.32 6.86
C ALA A 16 30.84 -9.83 7.09
N ALA A 17 30.47 -10.28 8.29
CA ALA A 17 30.16 -11.69 8.51
C ALA A 17 29.32 -11.93 9.77
N CYS A 18 28.00 -11.84 9.65
CA CYS A 18 27.02 -12.61 10.45
C CYS A 18 25.58 -12.29 10.01
N GLN A 19 25.28 -12.40 8.71
CA GLN A 19 23.88 -12.44 8.25
C GLN A 19 23.56 -13.86 7.79
N ASN A 20 22.44 -14.39 8.26
CA ASN A 20 21.96 -15.72 7.85
C ASN A 20 21.76 -15.73 6.32
N PRO A 21 22.25 -16.75 5.58
CA PRO A 21 22.02 -16.85 4.14
C PRO A 21 20.55 -16.72 3.70
N ALA A 22 19.61 -17.17 4.53
CA ALA A 22 18.17 -17.02 4.28
C ALA A 22 17.72 -15.55 4.36
N GLU A 23 18.19 -14.83 5.39
CA GLU A 23 17.92 -13.39 5.55
C GLU A 23 18.48 -12.61 4.36
N ARG A 24 19.72 -12.90 3.94
CA ARG A 24 20.33 -12.25 2.77
C ARG A 24 19.51 -12.45 1.49
N LYS A 25 19.03 -13.68 1.25
CA LYS A 25 18.16 -13.98 0.09
C LYS A 25 16.83 -13.25 0.17
N GLN A 26 16.23 -13.11 1.35
CA GLN A 26 15.00 -12.36 1.54
C GLN A 26 15.20 -10.87 1.26
N VAL A 27 16.24 -10.26 1.84
CA VAL A 27 16.60 -8.86 1.60
C VAL A 27 16.79 -8.61 0.11
N GLN A 28 17.59 -9.44 -0.57
CA GLN A 28 17.81 -9.31 -2.01
C GLN A 28 16.51 -9.44 -2.82
N ALA A 29 15.66 -10.40 -2.47
CA ALA A 29 14.37 -10.57 -3.13
C ALA A 29 13.43 -9.36 -2.90
N PHE A 30 13.48 -8.76 -1.70
CA PHE A 30 12.68 -7.58 -1.40
C PHE A 30 13.20 -6.34 -2.10
N ASP A 31 14.52 -6.14 -2.16
CA ASP A 31 15.14 -5.05 -2.93
C ASP A 31 14.77 -5.16 -4.41
N GLN A 32 14.80 -6.37 -4.98
CA GLN A 32 14.35 -6.63 -6.35
C GLN A 32 12.86 -6.33 -6.54
N TYR A 33 12.03 -6.63 -5.53
CA TYR A 33 10.62 -6.33 -5.57
C TYR A 33 10.40 -4.81 -5.60
N LEU A 34 10.98 -4.07 -4.66
CA LEU A 34 10.86 -2.61 -4.60
C LEU A 34 11.38 -1.93 -5.86
N ALA A 35 12.49 -2.41 -6.43
CA ALA A 35 13.02 -1.90 -7.69
C ALA A 35 12.11 -2.13 -8.91
N SER A 36 11.12 -3.03 -8.79
CA SER A 36 10.12 -3.27 -9.83
C SER A 36 8.85 -2.41 -9.66
N LEU A 37 8.74 -1.64 -8.58
CA LEU A 37 7.58 -0.79 -8.29
C LEU A 37 7.87 0.67 -8.64
N ASP A 38 6.82 1.36 -9.09
CA ASP A 38 6.86 2.80 -9.31
C ASP A 38 6.53 3.57 -8.02
N GLN A 39 7.14 4.74 -7.86
CA GLN A 39 6.78 5.69 -6.81
C GLN A 39 5.49 6.44 -7.19
N LEU A 40 4.51 6.43 -6.29
CA LEU A 40 3.26 7.17 -6.45
C LEU A 40 3.46 8.65 -6.10
N GLU A 41 2.77 9.51 -6.86
CA GLU A 41 2.72 10.95 -6.58
C GLU A 41 1.81 11.22 -5.39
N ILE A 42 2.22 12.18 -4.54
CA ILE A 42 1.49 12.58 -3.33
C ILE A 42 1.15 14.09 -3.38
N PRO A 43 -0.10 14.49 -3.08
CA PRO A 43 -1.18 13.66 -2.54
C PRO A 43 -1.74 12.68 -3.58
N PHE A 44 -1.99 11.45 -3.14
CA PHE A 44 -2.57 10.39 -3.97
C PHE A 44 -4.08 10.39 -3.75
N ASN A 45 -4.86 10.33 -4.82
CA ASN A 45 -6.32 10.30 -4.76
C ASN A 45 -6.87 9.20 -5.65
N CYS A 46 -7.84 8.45 -5.15
CA CYS A 46 -8.62 7.51 -5.94
C CYS A 46 -10.04 7.41 -5.39
N ASN A 47 -10.93 6.81 -6.18
CA ASN A 47 -12.24 6.41 -5.69
C ASN A 47 -12.71 5.14 -6.41
N SER A 48 -13.69 4.46 -5.82
CA SER A 48 -14.29 3.24 -6.37
C SER A 48 -15.47 3.48 -7.30
N ASN A 49 -15.69 4.73 -7.75
CA ASN A 49 -16.76 5.03 -8.69
C ASN A 49 -16.56 4.17 -9.96
N PRO A 50 -17.60 3.54 -10.52
CA PRO A 50 -17.48 2.68 -11.70
C PRO A 50 -16.99 3.43 -12.96
N HIS A 51 -17.07 4.76 -12.97
CA HIS A 51 -16.56 5.61 -14.05
C HIS A 51 -15.14 6.16 -13.78
N PHE A 52 -14.57 5.85 -12.62
CA PHE A 52 -13.20 6.23 -12.28
C PHE A 52 -12.23 5.13 -12.68
N GLU A 53 -11.31 5.47 -13.58
CA GLU A 53 -10.24 4.56 -13.97
C GLU A 53 -9.01 4.79 -13.07
N LEU A 54 -8.76 3.84 -12.17
CA LEU A 54 -7.52 3.84 -11.40
C LEU A 54 -6.35 3.47 -12.32
N LYS A 55 -5.55 4.46 -12.70
CA LYS A 55 -4.38 4.25 -13.54
C LYS A 55 -3.31 3.47 -12.78
N LEU A 56 -3.12 2.21 -13.17
CA LEU A 56 -2.01 1.38 -12.71
C LEU A 56 -0.69 2.07 -13.01
N LYS A 57 0.15 2.20 -11.98
CA LYS A 57 1.51 2.78 -12.11
C LYS A 57 2.53 1.67 -12.32
N SER A 58 2.63 0.76 -11.36
CA SER A 58 3.61 -0.35 -11.38
C SER A 58 3.23 -1.49 -12.33
N GLN A 59 3.00 -1.21 -13.62
CA GLN A 59 2.52 -2.20 -14.60
C GLN A 59 3.55 -3.31 -14.92
N ASN A 60 4.83 -3.05 -14.66
CA ASN A 60 5.94 -3.97 -14.95
C ASN A 60 6.56 -4.57 -13.67
N PHE A 61 5.76 -4.68 -12.60
CA PHE A 61 6.20 -5.28 -11.35
C PHE A 61 6.65 -6.74 -11.54
N ASN A 62 7.52 -7.24 -10.66
CA ASN A 62 7.89 -8.65 -10.68
C ASN A 62 6.76 -9.51 -10.08
N PRO A 63 6.06 -10.35 -10.86
CA PRO A 63 4.88 -11.09 -10.38
C PRO A 63 5.20 -12.17 -9.36
N GLU A 64 6.36 -12.83 -9.47
CA GLU A 64 6.79 -13.86 -8.53
C GLU A 64 7.10 -13.25 -7.15
N LEU A 65 7.74 -12.09 -7.14
CA LEU A 65 8.05 -11.37 -5.92
C LEU A 65 6.81 -10.70 -5.31
N HIS A 66 5.90 -10.17 -6.13
CA HIS A 66 4.61 -9.69 -5.64
C HIS A 66 3.83 -10.82 -4.96
N ALA A 67 3.75 -12.02 -5.56
CA ALA A 67 3.09 -13.17 -4.92
C ALA A 67 3.64 -13.50 -3.52
N LYS A 68 4.91 -13.17 -3.24
CA LYS A 68 5.56 -13.35 -1.94
C LYS A 68 5.29 -12.21 -0.95
N PHE A 69 5.27 -10.96 -1.42
CA PHE A 69 5.22 -9.75 -0.58
C PHE A 69 3.89 -8.98 -0.65
N LYS A 70 2.84 -9.56 -1.24
CA LYS A 70 1.55 -8.89 -1.36
C LYS A 70 0.66 -9.01 -0.14
N TYR A 71 -0.36 -8.17 -0.07
CA TYR A 71 -1.56 -8.41 0.72
C TYR A 71 -2.28 -9.70 0.27
N GLN A 72 -2.93 -10.42 1.18
CA GLN A 72 -3.43 -11.79 0.99
C GLN A 72 -4.36 -11.97 -0.24
N TRP A 73 -5.05 -10.92 -0.67
CA TRP A 73 -5.97 -10.96 -1.82
C TRP A 73 -5.59 -10.00 -2.95
N ALA A 74 -4.42 -9.39 -2.87
CA ALA A 74 -4.01 -8.46 -3.91
C ALA A 74 -3.72 -9.18 -5.22
N THR A 75 -4.15 -8.60 -6.33
CA THR A 75 -3.87 -9.11 -7.69
C THR A 75 -2.66 -8.41 -8.29
N GLU A 76 -2.44 -7.15 -7.93
CA GLU A 76 -1.38 -6.31 -8.46
C GLU A 76 -0.96 -5.23 -7.45
N PRO A 77 0.32 -4.80 -7.46
CA PRO A 77 0.75 -3.64 -6.73
C PRO A 77 0.41 -2.37 -7.51
N LEU A 78 -0.06 -1.33 -6.82
CA LEU A 78 -0.17 0.00 -7.41
C LEU A 78 1.21 0.67 -7.43
N GLY A 79 1.94 0.63 -6.32
CA GLY A 79 3.29 1.18 -6.20
C GLY A 79 3.70 1.56 -4.78
N ILE A 80 4.80 2.29 -4.67
CA ILE A 80 5.35 2.78 -3.40
C ILE A 80 4.74 4.16 -3.07
N LEU A 81 4.08 4.30 -1.92
CA LEU A 81 3.58 5.60 -1.44
C LEU A 81 4.65 6.40 -0.72
N PHE A 82 5.35 5.76 0.21
CA PHE A 82 6.39 6.39 1.01
C PHE A 82 7.55 5.43 1.20
N GLN A 83 8.76 5.96 1.22
CA GLN A 83 9.96 5.24 1.61
C GLN A 83 10.88 6.17 2.40
N ASP A 84 11.44 5.67 3.49
CA ASP A 84 12.54 6.32 4.20
C ASP A 84 13.68 5.34 4.42
N SER A 85 14.69 5.73 5.22
CA SER A 85 15.90 4.94 5.41
C SER A 85 15.67 3.62 6.17
N THR A 86 14.49 3.38 6.73
CA THR A 86 14.21 2.18 7.53
C THR A 86 12.99 1.38 7.09
N LYS A 87 12.07 1.98 6.34
CA LYS A 87 10.79 1.36 6.00
C LYS A 87 10.21 1.89 4.70
N VAL A 88 9.24 1.14 4.20
CA VAL A 88 8.49 1.45 2.98
C VAL A 88 7.00 1.18 3.21
N LEU A 89 6.18 1.98 2.56
CA LEU A 89 4.74 1.78 2.43
C LEU A 89 4.40 1.51 0.96
N VAL A 90 3.92 0.30 0.70
CA VAL A 90 3.46 -0.16 -0.61
C VAL A 90 1.95 -0.18 -0.62
N VAL A 91 1.37 0.14 -1.78
CA VAL A 91 -0.05 -0.01 -2.05
C VAL A 91 -0.24 -1.17 -2.99
N ASP A 92 -1.07 -2.12 -2.56
CA ASP A 92 -1.56 -3.19 -3.42
C ASP A 92 -3.02 -2.94 -3.77
N LEU A 93 -3.52 -3.58 -4.83
CA LEU A 93 -4.91 -3.51 -5.25
C LEU A 93 -5.59 -4.85 -5.01
N VAL A 94 -6.74 -4.82 -4.35
CA VAL A 94 -7.63 -5.97 -4.19
C VAL A 94 -8.91 -5.75 -5.01
N PRO A 95 -9.53 -6.81 -5.57
CA PRO A 95 -10.83 -6.68 -6.22
C PRO A 95 -11.92 -6.31 -5.21
N GLY A 96 -12.65 -5.22 -5.47
CA GLY A 96 -13.99 -4.97 -4.91
C GLY A 96 -15.07 -5.41 -5.90
N ASP A 97 -16.35 -5.15 -5.59
CA ASP A 97 -17.44 -5.66 -6.45
C ASP A 97 -17.49 -4.98 -7.83
N ILE A 98 -17.04 -3.72 -7.91
CA ILE A 98 -17.12 -2.89 -9.14
C ILE A 98 -15.79 -2.26 -9.56
N ALA A 99 -14.80 -2.23 -8.67
CA ALA A 99 -13.53 -1.58 -8.91
C ALA A 99 -12.41 -2.21 -8.07
N MET A 100 -11.17 -1.99 -8.48
CA MET A 100 -10.00 -2.30 -7.67
C MET A 100 -9.86 -1.26 -6.55
N VAL A 101 -9.64 -1.72 -5.32
CA VAL A 101 -9.49 -0.84 -4.15
C VAL A 101 -8.10 -0.99 -3.50
N PRO A 102 -7.46 0.12 -3.09
CA PRO A 102 -6.09 0.06 -2.58
C PRO A 102 -6.00 -0.40 -1.13
N VAL A 103 -5.14 -1.37 -0.85
CA VAL A 103 -4.76 -1.80 0.50
C VAL A 103 -3.30 -1.47 0.75
N PHE A 104 -2.95 -1.25 2.00
CA PHE A 104 -1.65 -0.71 2.38
C PHE A 104 -0.83 -1.76 3.10
N MET A 105 0.43 -1.92 2.68
CA MET A 105 1.39 -2.83 3.29
C MET A 105 2.63 -2.05 3.73
N SER A 106 3.01 -2.18 5.00
CA SER A 106 4.25 -1.58 5.49
C SER A 106 5.29 -2.65 5.78
N TYR A 107 6.52 -2.38 5.37
CA TYR A 107 7.67 -3.26 5.51
C TYR A 107 8.88 -2.53 6.08
N ASP A 108 9.75 -3.26 6.77
CA ASP A 108 11.14 -2.84 6.91
C ASP A 108 11.90 -3.04 5.58
N LEU A 109 13.10 -2.46 5.46
CA LEU A 109 13.93 -2.65 4.26
C LEU A 109 14.53 -4.07 4.14
N LYS A 110 14.18 -5.01 5.02
CA LYS A 110 14.52 -6.43 4.91
C LYS A 110 13.36 -7.26 4.36
N GLY A 111 12.23 -6.64 4.04
CA GLY A 111 11.03 -7.31 3.55
C GLY A 111 10.23 -8.02 4.64
N ASN A 112 10.47 -7.71 5.92
CA ASN A 112 9.60 -8.15 6.99
C ASN A 112 8.39 -7.23 7.06
N LYS A 113 7.19 -7.81 7.06
CA LYS A 113 5.95 -7.06 7.25
C LYS A 113 5.94 -6.42 8.64
N LEU A 114 5.74 -5.11 8.69
CA LEU A 114 5.51 -4.36 9.92
C LEU A 114 4.02 -4.29 10.24
N ASP A 115 3.21 -3.94 9.24
CA ASP A 115 1.77 -3.77 9.39
C ASP A 115 1.03 -3.84 8.05
N SER A 116 -0.30 -3.87 8.08
CA SER A 116 -1.16 -3.70 6.92
C SER A 116 -2.48 -3.05 7.28
N LEU A 117 -3.00 -2.24 6.36
CA LEU A 117 -4.32 -1.63 6.49
C LEU A 117 -5.17 -1.98 5.27
N ASN A 118 -6.26 -2.69 5.52
CA ASN A 118 -7.38 -2.78 4.61
C ASN A 118 -8.52 -1.94 5.20
N PRO A 119 -8.72 -0.70 4.72
CA PRO A 119 -9.70 0.18 5.33
C PRO A 119 -11.12 -0.01 4.76
N TRP A 120 -11.32 -0.99 3.88
CA TRP A 120 -12.59 -1.26 3.23
C TRP A 120 -13.33 -2.37 3.99
N ASP A 121 -14.50 -2.06 4.55
CA ASP A 121 -15.41 -3.07 5.10
C ASP A 121 -16.34 -3.62 4.01
N LYS A 122 -16.88 -2.71 3.19
CA LYS A 122 -17.69 -3.02 2.00
C LYS A 122 -17.35 -2.00 0.91
N SER A 123 -16.90 -2.46 -0.25
CA SER A 123 -16.76 -1.62 -1.44
C SER A 123 -17.49 -2.30 -2.58
N GLY A 124 -18.60 -1.72 -3.04
CA GLY A 124 -19.36 -2.41 -4.05
C GLY A 124 -20.72 -1.85 -4.39
N TRP A 125 -21.45 -2.65 -5.15
CA TRP A 125 -22.73 -2.29 -5.73
C TRP A 125 -23.65 -3.51 -5.73
N ASP A 126 -24.91 -3.27 -5.43
CA ASP A 126 -26.01 -4.18 -5.70
C ASP A 126 -27.21 -3.38 -6.25
N PRO A 127 -28.28 -4.03 -6.73
CA PRO A 127 -29.39 -3.31 -7.34
C PRO A 127 -30.13 -2.30 -6.46
N TRP A 128 -29.89 -2.27 -5.15
CA TRP A 128 -30.48 -1.32 -4.22
C TRP A 128 -29.44 -0.44 -3.53
N TYR A 129 -28.16 -0.60 -3.87
CA TYR A 129 -27.04 -0.08 -3.08
C TYR A 129 -25.85 0.32 -3.97
N GLN A 130 -25.25 1.47 -3.68
CA GLN A 130 -23.97 1.84 -4.22
C GLN A 130 -23.10 2.45 -3.13
N GLY A 131 -21.98 1.78 -2.83
CA GLY A 131 -20.85 2.38 -2.12
C GLY A 131 -19.95 3.11 -3.10
N VAL A 132 -19.55 4.34 -2.75
CA VAL A 132 -18.44 5.04 -3.40
C VAL A 132 -17.50 5.51 -2.30
N GLU A 133 -16.31 4.94 -2.29
CA GLU A 133 -15.27 5.28 -1.36
C GLU A 133 -14.29 6.23 -2.03
N TYR A 134 -14.08 7.39 -1.43
CA TYR A 134 -13.07 8.36 -1.84
C TYR A 134 -11.89 8.26 -0.90
N LEU A 135 -10.70 8.05 -1.46
CA LEU A 135 -9.48 7.95 -0.69
C LEU A 135 -8.48 9.02 -1.09
N THR A 136 -7.92 9.67 -0.08
CA THR A 136 -6.84 10.63 -0.19
C THR A 136 -5.70 10.24 0.73
N VAL A 137 -4.50 10.08 0.18
CA VAL A 137 -3.26 9.99 0.98
C VAL A 137 -2.54 11.32 0.89
N THR A 138 -2.39 12.00 2.03
CA THR A 138 -1.75 13.30 2.11
C THR A 138 -0.23 13.18 2.19
N LYS A 139 0.50 14.27 1.90
CA LYS A 139 1.95 14.34 2.15
C LYS A 139 2.33 14.13 3.63
N GLY A 140 1.38 14.36 4.54
CA GLY A 140 1.53 14.15 5.98
C GLY A 140 1.39 12.70 6.43
N ARG A 141 1.35 11.73 5.50
CA ARG A 141 1.16 10.29 5.78
C ARG A 141 -0.18 9.98 6.44
N THR A 142 -1.18 10.81 6.16
CA THR A 142 -2.57 10.60 6.55
C THR A 142 -3.31 9.95 5.41
N ILE A 143 -4.05 8.89 5.69
CA ILE A 143 -4.97 8.21 4.78
C ILE A 143 -6.37 8.63 5.22
N GLU A 144 -7.04 9.42 4.40
CA GLU A 144 -8.42 9.86 4.63
C GLU A 144 -9.35 9.10 3.70
N ILE A 145 -10.44 8.60 4.27
CA ILE A 145 -11.45 7.87 3.53
C ILE A 145 -12.79 8.49 3.83
N VAL A 146 -13.50 8.85 2.76
CA VAL A 146 -14.88 9.27 2.81
C VAL A 146 -15.68 8.22 2.06
N ASP A 147 -16.43 7.42 2.80
CA ASP A 147 -17.34 6.42 2.24
C ASP A 147 -18.72 7.05 2.12
N THR A 148 -19.33 6.95 0.95
CA THR A 148 -20.71 7.33 0.72
C THR A 148 -21.51 6.14 0.22
N VAL A 149 -22.54 5.78 0.97
CA VAL A 149 -23.51 4.77 0.62
C VAL A 149 -24.79 5.45 0.16
N ASN A 150 -25.23 5.12 -1.05
CA ASN A 150 -26.55 5.46 -1.55
C ASN A 150 -27.42 4.20 -1.58
N GLN A 151 -28.66 4.34 -1.15
CA GLN A 151 -29.67 3.28 -1.16
C GLN A 151 -30.95 3.75 -1.86
N TRP A 152 -31.60 2.82 -2.55
CA TRP A 152 -32.84 3.07 -3.28
C TRP A 152 -33.95 2.12 -2.85
N SER A 153 -35.20 2.60 -2.90
CA SER A 153 -36.39 1.78 -2.63
C SER A 153 -36.78 0.86 -3.79
N GLU A 154 -36.21 1.07 -4.97
CA GLU A 154 -36.50 0.31 -6.20
C GLU A 154 -35.23 -0.38 -6.71
N VAL A 155 -35.42 -1.42 -7.54
CA VAL A 155 -34.34 -2.21 -8.13
C VAL A 155 -33.72 -1.44 -9.29
N HIS A 156 -32.39 -1.36 -9.31
CA HIS A 156 -31.60 -0.81 -10.40
C HIS A 156 -30.70 -1.90 -10.96
N PRO A 157 -30.98 -2.42 -12.17
CA PRO A 157 -30.30 -3.61 -12.67
C PRO A 157 -28.86 -3.36 -13.14
N ASN A 158 -28.46 -2.10 -13.33
CA ASN A 158 -27.18 -1.75 -13.94
C ASN A 158 -26.33 -0.87 -13.01
N PRO A 159 -25.06 -1.23 -12.73
CA PRO A 159 -24.14 -0.37 -12.00
C PRO A 159 -23.88 0.93 -12.80
N GLY A 160 -24.08 2.08 -12.16
CA GLY A 160 -23.86 3.40 -12.75
C GLY A 160 -25.08 4.05 -13.43
N GLU A 161 -26.19 3.32 -13.61
CA GLU A 161 -27.46 3.88 -14.10
C GLU A 161 -28.44 4.21 -12.97
N ASN A 162 -27.91 4.82 -11.90
CA ASN A 162 -28.70 5.07 -10.71
C ASN A 162 -29.67 6.26 -10.91
N PRO A 163 -30.85 6.24 -10.26
CA PRO A 163 -31.77 7.38 -10.24
C PRO A 163 -31.07 8.65 -9.79
N LYS A 164 -31.62 9.80 -10.19
CA LYS A 164 -31.09 11.11 -9.78
C LYS A 164 -31.09 11.31 -8.26
N GLU A 165 -31.95 10.60 -7.52
CA GLU A 165 -32.13 10.78 -6.09
C GLU A 165 -32.15 9.43 -5.37
N ALA A 166 -31.25 9.26 -4.39
CA ALA A 166 -31.25 8.13 -3.47
C ALA A 166 -32.34 8.31 -2.41
N THR A 167 -32.94 7.21 -1.97
CA THR A 167 -33.89 7.21 -0.85
C THR A 167 -33.17 7.50 0.47
N GLU A 168 -31.94 7.01 0.60
CA GLU A 168 -31.08 7.29 1.74
C GLU A 168 -29.62 7.45 1.27
N THR A 169 -28.93 8.46 1.81
CA THR A 169 -27.49 8.64 1.65
C THR A 169 -26.85 8.70 3.02
N LYS A 170 -25.85 7.84 3.26
CA LYS A 170 -25.03 7.85 4.46
C LYS A 170 -23.59 8.13 4.08
N THR A 171 -22.94 9.03 4.80
CA THR A 171 -21.52 9.32 4.62
C THR A 171 -20.76 9.05 5.91
N GLY A 172 -19.74 8.20 5.82
CA GLY A 172 -18.76 7.95 6.86
C GLY A 172 -17.43 8.63 6.53
N LYS A 173 -16.69 9.03 7.56
CA LYS A 173 -15.30 9.45 7.42
C LYS A 173 -14.44 8.64 8.37
N SER A 174 -13.39 8.02 7.82
CA SER A 174 -12.34 7.35 8.59
C SER A 174 -11.00 7.98 8.26
N GLN A 175 -10.10 7.99 9.25
CA GLN A 175 -8.77 8.56 9.10
C GLN A 175 -7.74 7.66 9.77
N TYR A 176 -6.68 7.35 9.03
CA TYR A 176 -5.56 6.56 9.50
C TYR A 176 -4.24 7.32 9.32
N PHE A 177 -3.29 7.04 10.20
CA PHE A 177 -1.95 7.60 10.15
C PHE A 177 -0.92 6.50 9.97
N TRP A 178 -0.02 6.64 8.99
CA TRP A 178 1.16 5.78 8.89
C TRP A 178 2.30 6.38 9.73
N LEU A 179 2.58 5.72 10.85
CA LEU A 179 3.46 6.22 11.90
C LEU A 179 4.95 6.00 11.57
N GLY A 180 5.82 6.70 12.32
CA GLY A 180 7.28 6.58 12.17
C GLY A 180 7.85 5.18 12.46
N ASN A 181 7.09 4.32 13.13
CA ASN A 181 7.45 2.91 13.38
C ASN A 181 6.91 1.93 12.31
N GLY A 182 6.21 2.43 11.28
CA GLY A 182 5.64 1.61 10.21
C GLY A 182 4.23 1.08 10.47
N HIS A 183 3.66 1.34 11.66
CA HIS A 183 2.31 0.90 12.01
C HIS A 183 1.24 1.90 11.61
N PHE A 184 0.02 1.40 11.43
CA PHE A 184 -1.16 2.24 11.23
C PHE A 184 -1.85 2.54 12.56
N LYS A 185 -2.42 3.74 12.66
CA LYS A 185 -3.28 4.14 13.77
C LYS A 185 -4.51 4.85 13.25
N GLU A 186 -5.68 4.42 13.69
CA GLU A 186 -6.95 5.09 13.45
C GLU A 186 -7.10 6.31 14.39
N SER A 187 -7.73 7.38 13.88
CA SER A 187 -8.01 8.60 14.65
C SER A 187 -9.19 8.45 15.60
#